data_AF-A0A1F2XI66-F1
#
_entry.id   AF-A0A1F2XI66-F1
#
_cell.length_a   1.000
_cell.length_b   1.000
_cell.length_c   1.000
_cell.angle_alpha   90.00
_cell.angle_beta   90.00
_cell.angle_gamma   90.00
#
_symmetry.space_group_name_H-M   'P 1'
#
loop_
_entity.id
_entity.type
_entity.pdbx_description
1 polymer ?
#
loop_
_entity_poly.entity_id
_entity_poly.type
_entity_poly.pdbx_seq_one_letter_code
_entity_poly.pdbx_strand_id
1 'polypeptide(L)'
;MSLDEFREREKAFEAKYLHDEELVFKIKIKQNRLFAAWAADLLGYKHKKAEDYINKIILIDLQQNKGETVLQTIILHLKEAKVQISEHRIHKEFERFYDLAHKAIMEKEEV
;
A
#
# COMPACT_ATOMS: atom_id res chain seq x y z
N MET A 1 -40.52 9.44 12.90
CA MET A 1 -39.09 9.09 12.88
C MET A 1 -38.59 9.28 14.30
N SER A 2 -38.28 8.18 14.99
CA SER A 2 -37.84 8.16 16.40
C SER A 2 -36.36 8.49 16.53
N LEU A 3 -35.94 9.00 17.69
CA LEU A 3 -34.55 9.26 18.04
C LEU A 3 -33.66 8.01 17.90
N ASP A 4 -34.25 6.82 18.09
CA ASP A 4 -33.60 5.52 17.91
C ASP A 4 -33.31 5.18 16.44
N GLU A 5 -34.20 5.53 15.50
CA GLU A 5 -33.97 5.29 14.05
C GLU A 5 -32.83 6.17 13.50
N PHE A 6 -32.64 7.38 14.07
CA PHE A 6 -31.51 8.25 13.76
C PHE A 6 -30.19 7.68 14.28
N ARG A 7 -30.17 7.17 15.53
CA ARG A 7 -28.98 6.54 16.13
C ARG A 7 -28.58 5.24 15.44
N GLU A 8 -29.53 4.44 14.97
CA GLU A 8 -29.22 3.22 14.21
C GLU A 8 -28.64 3.54 12.82
N ARG A 9 -29.14 4.60 12.16
CA ARG A 9 -28.54 5.08 10.90
C ARG A 9 -27.15 5.66 11.10
N GLU A 10 -26.94 6.49 12.12
CA GLU A 10 -25.65 7.10 12.45
C GLU A 10 -24.57 6.03 12.68
N LYS A 11 -24.87 5.00 13.49
CA LYS A 11 -23.97 3.86 13.70
C LYS A 11 -23.69 3.06 12.43
N ALA A 12 -24.68 2.89 11.55
CA ALA A 12 -24.47 2.19 10.28
C ALA A 12 -23.57 2.98 9.31
N PHE A 13 -23.66 4.32 9.31
CA PHE A 13 -22.76 5.18 8.54
C PHE A 13 -21.33 5.19 9.10
N GLU A 14 -21.17 5.29 10.42
CA GLU A 14 -19.85 5.20 11.07
C GLU A 14 -19.20 3.83 10.84
N ALA A 15 -19.95 2.74 11.00
CA ALA A 15 -19.45 1.40 10.77
C ALA A 15 -19.01 1.18 9.31
N LYS A 16 -19.79 1.70 8.34
CA LYS A 16 -19.43 1.65 6.93
C LYS A 16 -18.18 2.48 6.63
N TYR A 17 -18.09 3.67 7.19
CA TYR A 17 -16.94 4.56 7.00
C TYR A 17 -15.64 3.95 7.56
N LEU A 18 -15.70 3.40 8.78
CA LEU A 18 -14.57 2.69 9.39
C LEU A 18 -14.15 1.46 8.59
N HIS A 19 -15.14 0.72 8.05
CA HIS A 19 -14.87 -0.43 7.18
C HIS A 19 -14.19 -0.01 5.87
N ASP A 20 -14.69 1.05 5.22
CA ASP A 20 -14.11 1.58 3.99
C ASP A 20 -12.67 2.10 4.24
N GLU A 21 -12.41 2.78 5.36
CA GLU A 21 -11.07 3.22 5.76
C GLU A 21 -10.13 2.04 6.05
N GLU A 22 -10.61 1.01 6.73
CA GLU A 22 -9.83 -0.20 7.02
C GLU A 22 -9.45 -0.94 5.73
N LEU A 23 -10.39 -1.06 4.78
CA LEU A 23 -10.15 -1.65 3.47
C LEU A 23 -9.09 -0.87 2.69
N VAL A 24 -9.23 0.45 2.60
CA VAL A 24 -8.25 1.32 1.93
C VAL A 24 -6.86 1.17 2.57
N PHE A 25 -6.79 1.09 3.90
CA PHE A 25 -5.54 0.89 4.62
C PHE A 25 -4.90 -0.48 4.31
N LYS A 26 -5.69 -1.57 4.33
CA LYS A 26 -5.24 -2.92 3.95
C LYS A 26 -4.72 -2.95 2.52
N ILE A 27 -5.42 -2.31 1.58
CA ILE A 27 -5.02 -2.21 0.17
C ILE A 27 -3.70 -1.46 0.04
N LYS A 28 -3.55 -0.33 0.72
CA LYS A 28 -2.32 0.48 0.70
C LYS A 28 -1.11 -0.31 1.24
N ILE A 29 -1.24 -0.98 2.38
CA ILE A 29 -0.16 -1.84 2.91
C ILE A 29 0.21 -2.92 1.90
N LYS A 30 -0.79 -3.57 1.30
CA LYS A 30 -0.58 -4.65 0.34
C LYS A 30 0.11 -4.13 -0.93
N GLN A 31 -0.32 -3.00 -1.48
CA GLN A 31 0.30 -2.33 -2.61
C GLN A 31 1.78 -2.02 -2.31
N ASN A 32 2.05 -1.36 -1.17
CA ASN A 32 3.40 -0.98 -0.78
C ASN A 32 4.31 -2.18 -0.58
N ARG A 33 3.79 -3.28 -0.03
CA ARG A 33 4.52 -4.55 0.10
C ARG A 33 4.87 -5.16 -1.26
N LEU A 34 3.93 -5.19 -2.20
CA LEU A 34 4.17 -5.72 -3.55
C LEU A 34 5.20 -4.86 -4.30
N PHE A 35 5.05 -3.55 -4.22
CA PHE A 35 5.96 -2.61 -4.86
C PHE A 35 7.38 -2.65 -4.26
N ALA A 36 7.50 -2.81 -2.94
CA ALA A 36 8.79 -3.01 -2.28
C ALA A 36 9.48 -4.33 -2.69
N ALA A 37 8.71 -5.41 -2.85
CA ALA A 37 9.25 -6.70 -3.31
C ALA A 37 9.79 -6.58 -4.75
N TRP A 38 9.03 -5.95 -5.64
CA TRP A 38 9.46 -5.66 -7.00
C TRP A 38 10.74 -4.80 -7.04
N ALA A 39 10.81 -3.76 -6.21
CA ALA A 39 12.00 -2.94 -6.10
C ALA A 39 13.20 -3.74 -5.54
N ALA A 40 12.98 -4.64 -4.57
CA ALA A 40 14.02 -5.52 -4.05
C ALA A 40 14.62 -6.42 -5.15
N ASP A 41 13.78 -6.96 -6.02
CA ASP A 41 14.23 -7.76 -7.17
C ASP A 41 15.09 -6.94 -8.14
N LEU A 42 14.68 -5.70 -8.44
CA LEU A 42 15.46 -4.78 -9.27
C LEU A 42 16.80 -4.38 -8.64
N LEU A 43 16.85 -4.27 -7.31
CA LEU A 43 18.06 -4.03 -6.54
C LEU A 43 18.94 -5.29 -6.39
N GLY A 44 18.50 -6.43 -6.90
CA GLY A 44 19.20 -7.71 -6.80
C GLY A 44 19.24 -8.27 -5.38
N TYR A 45 18.32 -7.86 -4.50
CA TYR A 45 18.23 -8.36 -3.14
C TYR A 45 17.59 -9.75 -3.15
N LYS A 46 18.12 -10.67 -2.34
CA LYS A 46 17.65 -12.06 -2.27
C LYS A 46 17.42 -12.49 -0.83
N HIS A 47 16.53 -13.47 -0.64
CA HIS A 47 16.23 -14.09 0.64
C HIS A 47 15.95 -13.03 1.72
N LYS A 48 16.62 -13.15 2.87
CA LYS A 48 16.51 -12.24 4.01
C LYS A 48 16.71 -10.77 3.63
N LYS A 49 17.62 -10.45 2.69
CA LYS A 49 17.85 -9.06 2.28
C LYS A 49 16.63 -8.43 1.60
N ALA A 50 15.89 -9.22 0.82
CA ALA A 50 14.65 -8.77 0.20
C ALA A 50 13.55 -8.59 1.25
N GLU A 51 13.42 -9.53 2.20
CA GLU A 51 12.45 -9.42 3.29
C GLU A 51 12.72 -8.21 4.20
N ASP A 52 13.97 -7.99 4.59
CA ASP A 52 14.39 -6.83 5.39
C ASP A 52 14.07 -5.51 4.66
N TYR A 53 14.28 -5.46 3.34
CA TYR A 53 13.94 -4.29 2.53
C TYR A 53 12.43 -4.04 2.48
N ILE A 54 11.63 -5.08 2.25
CA ILE A 54 10.16 -4.99 2.24
C ILE A 54 9.65 -4.46 3.59
N ASN A 55 10.15 -5.03 4.70
CA ASN A 55 9.77 -4.61 6.04
C ASN A 55 10.16 -3.16 6.31
N LYS A 56 11.35 -2.73 5.87
CA LYS A 56 11.79 -1.33 5.97
C LYS A 56 10.84 -0.38 5.25
N ILE A 57 10.41 -0.71 4.03
CA ILE A 57 9.48 0.13 3.26
C ILE A 57 8.09 0.19 3.93
N ILE A 58 7.59 -0.93 4.46
CA ILE A 58 6.32 -0.93 5.20
C ILE A 58 6.42 -0.07 6.46
N LEU A 59 7.53 -0.13 7.19
CA LEU A 59 7.74 0.73 8.36
C LEU A 59 7.73 2.22 7.97
N ILE A 60 8.34 2.59 6.84
CA ILE A 60 8.30 3.96 6.32
C ILE A 60 6.85 4.39 6.02
N ASP A 61 6.05 3.53 5.40
CA ASP A 61 4.63 3.82 5.12
C ASP A 61 3.78 4.02 6.38
N LEU A 62 4.10 3.30 7.46
CA LEU A 62 3.42 3.44 8.74
C LEU A 62 3.86 4.70 9.50
N GLN A 63 5.09 5.15 9.30
CA GLN A 63 5.68 6.31 9.98
C GLN A 63 5.31 7.66 9.31
N GLN A 64 4.11 7.80 8.71
CA GLN A 64 3.61 8.89 7.80
C GLN A 64 3.90 10.37 8.17
N ASN A 65 4.55 10.68 9.29
CA ASN A 65 4.83 12.01 9.80
C ASN A 65 5.98 12.78 9.10
N LYS A 66 6.54 12.31 7.98
CA LYS A 66 7.73 12.94 7.37
C LYS A 66 7.61 13.37 5.90
N GLY A 67 6.41 13.37 5.33
CA GLY A 67 6.16 13.91 3.97
C GLY A 67 6.77 13.11 2.81
N GLU A 68 7.65 12.14 3.07
CA GLU A 68 8.16 11.20 2.07
C GLU A 68 7.18 10.03 1.88
N THR A 69 6.88 9.73 0.62
CA THR A 69 6.04 8.58 0.25
C THR A 69 6.89 7.38 -0.15
N VAL A 70 6.35 6.16 0.02
CA VAL A 70 6.97 4.90 -0.43
C VAL A 70 7.45 4.97 -1.89
N LEU A 71 6.63 5.59 -2.75
CA LEU A 71 6.96 5.80 -4.16
C LEU A 71 8.25 6.60 -4.34
N GLN A 72 8.37 7.75 -3.67
CA GLN A 72 9.56 8.60 -3.74
C GLN A 72 10.80 7.89 -3.18
N THR A 73 10.67 7.20 -2.05
CA THR A 73 11.76 6.43 -1.45
C THR A 73 12.29 5.36 -2.40
N ILE A 74 11.40 4.61 -3.06
CA ILE A 74 11.81 3.56 -4.00
C ILE A 74 12.43 4.15 -5.26
N ILE A 75 11.88 5.24 -5.80
CA ILE A 75 12.49 5.98 -6.93
C ILE A 75 13.93 6.39 -6.57
N LEU A 76 14.15 6.92 -5.37
CA LEU A 76 15.48 7.30 -4.90
C LEU A 76 16.42 6.09 -4.83
N HIS A 77 16.02 5.00 -4.17
CA HIS A 77 16.87 3.81 -4.06
C HIS A 77 17.22 3.21 -5.43
N LEU A 78 16.28 3.16 -6.37
CA LEU A 78 16.53 2.67 -7.73
C LEU A 78 17.49 3.58 -8.50
N LYS A 79 17.38 4.90 -8.32
CA LYS A 79 18.31 5.89 -8.88
C LYS A 79 19.72 5.74 -8.30
N GLU A 80 19.84 5.60 -6.98
CA GLU A 80 21.13 5.40 -6.29
C GLU A 80 21.82 4.10 -6.72
N ALA A 81 21.04 3.05 -6.92
CA ALA A 81 21.51 1.77 -7.45
C ALA A 81 21.77 1.78 -8.97
N LYS A 82 21.57 2.92 -9.65
CA LYS A 82 21.75 3.09 -11.10
C LYS A 82 20.96 2.08 -11.93
N VAL A 83 19.78 1.67 -11.45
CA VAL A 83 18.89 0.79 -12.20
C VAL A 83 18.36 1.55 -13.42
N GLN A 84 18.50 0.96 -14.62
CA GLN A 84 18.03 1.56 -15.87
C GLN A 84 16.51 1.39 -16.03
N ILE A 85 15.75 2.21 -15.32
CA ILE A 85 14.29 2.27 -15.40
C ILE A 85 13.81 3.72 -15.38
N SER A 86 12.84 4.05 -16.22
CA SER A 86 12.26 5.39 -16.25
C SER A 86 11.27 5.60 -15.11
N GLU A 87 11.18 6.82 -14.58
CA GLU A 87 10.20 7.16 -13.54
C GLU A 87 8.77 6.87 -14.01
N HIS A 88 8.44 7.17 -15.26
CA HIS A 88 7.13 6.83 -15.84
C HIS A 88 6.79 5.33 -15.69
N ARG A 89 7.77 4.44 -15.90
CA ARG A 89 7.57 3.00 -15.72
C ARG A 89 7.40 2.63 -14.25
N ILE A 90 8.13 3.28 -13.34
CA ILE A 90 7.97 3.09 -11.90
C ILE A 90 6.54 3.46 -11.46
N HIS A 91 6.02 4.59 -11.93
CA HIS A 91 4.64 5.02 -11.65
C HIS A 91 3.61 4.03 -12.20
N LYS A 92 3.78 3.55 -13.43
CA LYS A 92 2.92 2.52 -14.04
C LYS A 92 2.89 1.23 -13.23
N GLU A 93 4.03 0.77 -12.74
CA GLU A 93 4.08 -0.44 -11.90
C GLU A 93 3.43 -0.18 -10.53
N PHE A 94 3.60 1.01 -9.96
CA PHE A 94 2.93 1.38 -8.71
C PHE A 94 1.40 1.36 -8.82
N GLU A 95 0.84 1.89 -9.92
CA GLU A 95 -0.59 1.79 -10.26
C GLU A 95 -1.02 0.34 -10.44
N ARG A 96 -0.26 -0.45 -11.21
CA ARG A 96 -0.54 -1.87 -11.39
C ARG A 96 -0.57 -2.65 -10.07
N PHE A 97 0.33 -2.34 -9.13
CA PHE A 97 0.32 -2.96 -7.81
C PHE A 97 -0.87 -2.52 -6.95
N TYR A 98 -1.43 -1.32 -7.18
CA TYR A 98 -2.68 -0.91 -6.57
C TYR A 98 -3.82 -1.82 -7.02
N ASP A 99 -3.97 -2.03 -8.32
CA ASP A 99 -5.02 -2.89 -8.88
C ASP A 99 -4.92 -4.34 -8.36
N LEU A 100 -3.70 -4.88 -8.30
CA LEU A 100 -3.44 -6.20 -7.75
C LEU A 100 -3.76 -6.29 -6.26
N ALA A 101 -3.39 -5.27 -5.48
CA ALA A 101 -3.68 -5.21 -4.06
C ALA A 101 -5.18 -5.08 -3.79
N HIS A 102 -5.86 -4.20 -4.52
CA HIS A 102 -7.29 -4.00 -4.46
C HIS A 102 -8.02 -5.32 -4.73
N LYS A 103 -7.73 -5.96 -5.87
CA LYS A 103 -8.35 -7.25 -6.23
C LYS A 103 -8.12 -8.32 -5.15
N ALA A 104 -6.89 -8.45 -4.64
CA ALA A 104 -6.56 -9.47 -3.65
C ALA A 104 -7.22 -9.24 -2.27
N ILE A 105 -7.54 -7.99 -1.91
CA ILE A 105 -8.27 -7.69 -0.67
C ILE A 105 -9.76 -7.91 -0.89
N MET A 106 -10.32 -7.44 -2.01
CA MET A 106 -11.75 -7.64 -2.32
C MET A 106 -12.11 -9.13 -2.43
N GLU A 107 -11.28 -9.95 -3.09
CA GLU A 107 -11.50 -11.41 -3.18
C GLU A 107 -11.44 -12.13 -1.82
N LYS A 108 -10.81 -11.53 -0.80
CA LYS A 108 -10.71 -12.13 0.54
C LYS A 108 -11.88 -11.80 1.45
N GLU A 109 -12.60 -10.71 1.19
CA GLU A 109 -13.77 -10.31 1.97
C GLU A 109 -15.05 -11.03 1.48
N GLU A 110 -15.01 -11.61 0.27
CA GLU A 110 -16.13 -12.40 -0.30
C GLU A 110 -16.16 -13.87 0.17
N VAL A 111 -15.23 -14.30 1.04
CA VAL A 111 -15.07 -15.68 1.54
C VAL A 111 -15.23 -15.74 3.05
#